data_AF-A0A9E1QZI4-F1
#
_entry.id   AF-A0A9E1QZI4-F1
#
_cell.length_a   1.000
_cell.length_b   1.000
_cell.length_c   1.000
_cell.angle_alpha   90.00
_cell.angle_beta   90.00
_cell.angle_gamma   90.00
#
_symmetry.space_group_name_H-M   'P 1'
#
loop_
_entity.id
_entity.type
_entity.pdbx_description
1 polymer ?
#
loop_
_entity_poly.entity_id
_entity_poly.type
_entity_poly.pdbx_seq_one_letter_code
_entity_poly.pdbx_strand_id
1 'polypeptide(L)'
;WKLGLGYEMPCGPVDGMNPVKVAEALHEAISRARNGDGPSFLEMKTYRYRGHSMSDAQKYRTKEEVNEYRKIDPISQVKKVILENDFASEEEILSIDSSIKNRVLDCQKFAEDSPYPEKSVMYDAVYEQENYNFISHKLK
;
A
#
# COMPACT_ATOMS: atom_id res chain seq x y z
N TRP A 1 -14.78 10.39 11.46
CA TRP A 1 -15.40 9.07 11.20
C TRP A 1 -16.91 9.09 10.94
N LYS A 2 -17.52 10.16 10.40
CA LYS A 2 -18.98 10.19 10.11
C LYS A 2 -19.34 10.34 8.63
N LEU A 3 -18.34 10.32 7.74
CA LEU A 3 -18.54 10.60 6.31
C LEU A 3 -19.45 9.56 5.63
N GLY A 4 -19.46 8.31 6.09
CA GLY A 4 -20.35 7.28 5.56
C GLY A 4 -21.83 7.50 5.90
N LEU A 5 -22.15 8.23 6.98
CA LEU A 5 -23.53 8.44 7.41
C LEU A 5 -24.37 9.19 6.39
N GLY A 6 -23.78 10.07 5.60
CA GLY A 6 -24.46 10.79 4.51
C GLY A 6 -24.90 9.88 3.35
N TYR A 7 -24.41 8.64 3.32
CA TYR A 7 -24.72 7.64 2.30
C TYR A 7 -25.40 6.40 2.90
N GLU A 8 -25.87 6.47 4.15
CA GLU A 8 -26.40 5.32 4.90
C GLU A 8 -25.42 4.12 4.93
N MET A 9 -24.12 4.43 4.85
CA MET A 9 -23.04 3.46 4.79
C MET A 9 -22.41 3.32 6.17
N PRO A 10 -22.30 2.09 6.73
CA PRO A 10 -21.59 1.85 7.98
C PRO A 10 -20.18 2.44 7.92
N CYS A 11 -19.80 3.18 8.97
CA CYS A 11 -18.51 3.81 9.01
C CYS A 11 -17.92 3.94 10.41
N GLY A 12 -16.58 3.93 10.50
CA GLY A 12 -15.88 4.02 11.77
C GLY A 12 -14.40 4.37 11.62
N PRO A 13 -13.77 4.88 12.69
CA PRO A 13 -12.32 5.03 12.75
C PRO A 13 -11.68 3.67 13.04
N VAL A 14 -10.53 3.42 12.44
CA VAL A 14 -9.70 2.25 12.73
C VAL A 14 -8.30 2.74 13.08
N ASP A 15 -7.70 2.18 14.12
CA ASP A 15 -6.29 2.41 14.40
C ASP A 15 -5.44 1.75 13.31
N GLY A 16 -5.02 2.55 12.33
CA GLY A 16 -4.18 2.13 11.21
C GLY A 16 -2.73 1.87 11.62
N MET A 17 -2.36 2.15 12.87
CA MET A 17 -1.06 1.79 13.44
C MET A 17 -1.07 0.40 14.10
N ASN A 18 -2.24 -0.26 14.18
CA ASN A 18 -2.41 -1.61 14.73
C ASN A 18 -2.90 -2.59 13.65
N PRO A 19 -2.03 -3.46 13.11
CA PRO A 19 -2.38 -4.38 12.03
C PRO A 19 -3.52 -5.36 12.37
N VAL A 20 -3.65 -5.77 13.64
CA VAL A 20 -4.74 -6.64 14.09
C VAL A 20 -6.08 -5.92 14.00
N LYS A 21 -6.14 -4.67 14.48
CA LYS A 21 -7.37 -3.86 14.40
C LYS A 21 -7.76 -3.55 12.95
N VAL A 22 -6.77 -3.33 12.09
CA VAL A 22 -7.00 -3.18 10.64
C VAL A 22 -7.58 -4.47 10.05
N ALA A 23 -7.01 -5.63 10.38
CA ALA A 23 -7.49 -6.92 9.87
C ALA A 23 -8.91 -7.24 10.34
N GLU A 24 -9.22 -7.03 11.63
CA GLU A 24 -10.56 -7.21 12.21
C GLU A 24 -11.60 -6.34 11.49
N ALA A 25 -11.33 -5.03 11.37
CA ALA A 25 -12.26 -4.09 10.75
C ALA A 25 -12.45 -4.36 9.25
N LEU A 26 -11.38 -4.71 8.53
CA LEU A 26 -11.47 -5.10 7.13
C LEU A 26 -12.22 -6.42 6.96
N HIS A 27 -12.02 -7.40 7.83
CA HIS A 27 -12.73 -8.67 7.77
C HIS A 27 -14.25 -8.46 7.87
N GLU A 28 -14.70 -7.64 8.81
CA GLU A 28 -16.12 -7.29 8.95
C GLU A 28 -16.66 -6.58 7.69
N ALA A 29 -15.96 -5.53 7.23
CA ALA A 29 -16.38 -4.75 6.07
C ALA A 29 -16.41 -5.59 4.77
N ILE A 30 -15.41 -6.45 4.57
CA ILE A 30 -15.34 -7.34 3.40
C ILE A 30 -16.43 -8.40 3.47
N SER A 31 -16.66 -8.99 4.64
CA SER A 31 -17.72 -10.00 4.83
C SER A 31 -19.09 -9.42 4.53
N ARG A 32 -19.38 -8.22 5.05
CA ARG A 32 -20.60 -7.46 4.74
C ARG A 32 -20.79 -7.25 3.24
N ALA A 33 -19.76 -6.77 2.55
CA ALA A 33 -19.82 -6.55 1.11
C ALA A 33 -20.06 -7.85 0.33
N ARG A 34 -19.39 -8.94 0.72
CA ARG A 34 -19.53 -10.26 0.08
C ARG A 34 -20.90 -10.90 0.31
N ASN A 35 -21.53 -10.64 1.46
CA ASN A 35 -22.88 -11.11 1.77
C ASN A 35 -23.98 -10.32 1.03
N GLY A 36 -23.61 -9.26 0.29
CA GLY A 36 -24.56 -8.43 -0.44
C GLY A 36 -25.20 -7.35 0.42
N ASP A 37 -24.74 -7.16 1.67
CA ASP A 37 -25.37 -6.20 2.58
C ASP A 37 -24.94 -4.75 2.28
N GLY A 38 -24.00 -4.54 1.34
CA GLY A 38 -23.57 -3.22 0.86
C GLY A 38 -22.17 -2.80 1.34
N PRO A 39 -21.73 -1.58 0.98
CA PRO A 39 -20.39 -1.09 1.29
C PRO A 39 -20.23 -0.65 2.75
N SER A 40 -18.97 -0.35 3.12
CA SER A 40 -18.56 0.25 4.40
C SER A 40 -17.46 1.30 4.16
N PHE A 41 -17.36 2.31 5.05
CA PHE A 41 -16.30 3.32 5.04
C PHE A 41 -15.45 3.25 6.30
N LEU A 42 -14.17 2.92 6.17
CA LEU A 42 -13.24 2.85 7.31
C LEU A 42 -12.20 3.97 7.21
N GLU A 43 -12.08 4.77 8.28
CA GLU A 43 -11.06 5.82 8.40
C GLU A 43 -9.82 5.23 9.09
N MET A 44 -8.84 4.77 8.30
CA MET A 44 -7.57 4.22 8.81
C MET A 44 -6.67 5.35 9.30
N LYS A 45 -6.54 5.48 10.62
CA LYS A 45 -5.68 6.50 11.24
C LYS A 45 -4.24 6.01 11.30
N THR A 46 -3.38 6.57 10.47
CA THR A 46 -1.97 6.19 10.35
C THR A 46 -1.07 7.40 10.27
N TYR A 47 0.25 7.19 10.18
CA TYR A 47 1.25 8.23 10.13
C TYR A 47 2.25 8.08 8.99
N ARG A 48 2.46 9.15 8.22
CA ARG A 48 3.41 9.16 7.10
C ARG A 48 4.80 9.57 7.59
N TYR A 49 5.71 8.63 7.78
CA TYR A 49 7.04 8.92 8.35
C TYR A 49 7.95 9.79 7.48
N ARG A 50 7.81 9.72 6.15
CA ARG A 50 8.63 10.48 5.19
C ARG A 50 7.87 11.69 4.65
N GLY A 51 8.51 12.46 3.77
CA GLY A 51 7.91 13.59 3.08
C GLY A 51 6.74 13.14 2.23
N HIS A 52 5.96 14.11 1.76
CA HIS A 52 4.88 13.84 0.81
C HIS A 52 5.43 13.14 -0.44
N SER A 53 6.62 13.55 -0.85
CA SER A 53 7.38 12.99 -1.96
C SER A 53 8.88 13.16 -1.72
N MET A 54 9.70 12.74 -2.69
CA MET A 54 11.15 12.92 -2.67
C MET A 54 11.59 14.39 -2.59
N SER A 55 10.77 15.33 -3.06
CA SER A 55 11.07 16.77 -3.06
C SER A 55 10.62 17.49 -1.80
N ASP A 56 9.91 16.82 -0.89
CA ASP A 56 9.32 17.44 0.29
C ASP A 56 10.24 17.37 1.53
N ALA A 57 10.73 18.54 1.94
CA ALA A 57 11.60 18.74 3.10
C ALA A 57 10.87 18.70 4.46
N GLN A 58 9.53 18.60 4.51
CA GLN A 58 8.73 18.38 5.73
C GLN A 58 8.80 19.49 6.79
N LYS A 59 9.02 20.75 6.39
CA LYS A 59 9.19 21.88 7.33
C LYS A 59 7.91 22.25 8.12
N TYR A 60 6.78 21.63 7.80
CA TYR A 60 5.47 21.91 8.39
C TYR A 60 5.09 21.00 9.58
N ARG A 61 6.02 20.15 10.04
CA ARG A 61 5.83 19.26 11.19
C ARG A 61 7.11 19.12 11.99
N THR A 62 6.99 18.69 13.24
CA THR A 62 8.14 18.57 14.14
C THR A 62 8.79 17.19 14.04
N LYS A 63 10.07 17.10 14.39
CA LYS A 63 10.76 15.80 14.45
C LYS A 63 10.24 14.97 15.62
N GLU A 64 9.85 15.66 16.69
CA GLU A 64 9.31 15.11 17.91
C GLU A 64 7.99 14.36 17.63
N GLU A 65 7.06 14.99 16.91
CA GLU A 65 5.80 14.37 16.48
C GLU A 65 6.07 13.07 15.70
N VAL A 66 6.95 13.12 14.70
CA VAL A 66 7.30 11.94 13.90
C VAL A 66 7.88 10.82 14.76
N ASN A 67 8.75 11.18 15.73
CA ASN A 67 9.39 10.21 16.62
C ASN A 67 8.42 9.56 17.60
N GLU A 68 7.40 10.28 18.08
CA GLU A 68 6.34 9.68 18.90
C GLU A 68 5.58 8.60 18.12
N TYR A 69 5.21 8.87 16.86
CA TYR A 69 4.55 7.87 16.01
C TYR A 69 5.44 6.69 15.61
N ARG A 70 6.77 6.84 15.64
CA ARG A 70 7.70 5.72 15.41
C ARG A 70 7.74 4.75 16.59
N LYS A 71 7.41 5.17 17.80
CA LYS A 71 7.32 4.27 18.98
C LYS A 71 6.20 3.24 18.83
N ILE A 72 5.17 3.59 18.06
CA ILE A 72 4.03 2.72 17.74
C ILE A 72 4.12 2.19 16.30
N ASP A 73 5.32 1.98 15.78
CA ASP A 73 5.51 1.46 14.43
C ASP A 73 4.84 0.07 14.25
N PRO A 74 3.98 -0.13 13.24
CA PRO A 74 3.20 -1.37 13.10
C PRO A 74 4.05 -2.62 12.85
N ILE A 75 5.17 -2.47 12.12
CA ILE A 75 6.09 -3.58 11.82
C ILE A 75 6.77 -4.03 13.11
N SER A 76 7.23 -3.07 13.91
CA SER A 76 7.88 -3.33 15.19
C SER A 76 6.92 -4.00 16.18
N GLN A 77 5.65 -3.56 16.22
CA GLN A 77 4.61 -4.20 17.03
C GLN A 77 4.37 -5.65 16.60
N VAL A 78 4.27 -5.92 15.29
CA VAL A 78 4.09 -7.29 14.77
C VAL A 78 5.29 -8.17 15.06
N LYS A 79 6.52 -7.68 14.87
CA LYS A 79 7.75 -8.42 15.25
C LYS A 79 7.71 -8.82 16.72
N LYS A 80 7.32 -7.88 17.60
CA LYS A 80 7.19 -8.16 19.04
C LYS A 80 6.17 -9.28 19.31
N VAL A 81 4.98 -9.22 18.71
CA VAL A 81 3.95 -10.26 18.86
C VAL A 81 4.44 -11.62 18.37
N ILE A 82 5.13 -11.67 17.22
CA ILE A 82 5.68 -12.92 16.67
C ILE A 82 6.66 -13.57 17.65
N LEU A 83 7.59 -12.77 18.21
CA LEU A 83 8.60 -13.25 19.15
C LEU A 83 7.98 -13.65 20.50
N GLU A 84 7.04 -12.86 21.04
CA GLU A 84 6.39 -13.16 22.32
C GLU A 84 5.51 -14.41 22.29
N ASN A 85 5.06 -14.84 21.10
CA ASN A 85 4.23 -16.03 20.91
C ASN A 85 5.00 -17.20 20.27
N ASP A 86 6.32 -17.10 20.15
CA ASP A 86 7.18 -18.12 19.54
C ASP A 86 6.72 -18.55 18.12
N PHE A 87 6.15 -17.62 17.34
CA PHE A 87 5.71 -17.90 15.97
C PHE A 87 6.86 -17.94 14.97
N ALA A 88 7.99 -17.30 15.30
CA ALA A 88 9.25 -17.39 14.60
C ALA A 88 10.40 -16.94 15.52
N SER A 89 11.61 -17.44 15.27
CA SER A 89 12.82 -16.97 15.95
C SER A 89 13.35 -15.66 15.35
N GLU A 90 14.27 -15.00 16.07
CA GLU A 90 14.92 -13.80 15.54
C GLU A 90 15.78 -14.11 14.29
N GLU A 91 16.43 -15.28 14.25
CA GLU A 91 17.18 -15.75 13.09
C GLU A 91 16.28 -16.00 11.87
N GLU A 92 15.09 -16.57 12.08
CA GLU A 92 14.10 -16.77 11.00
C GLU A 92 13.63 -15.43 10.43
N ILE A 93 13.33 -14.44 11.29
CA ILE A 93 12.95 -13.09 10.87
C ILE A 93 14.09 -12.42 10.07
N LEU A 94 15.33 -12.53 10.54
CA LEU A 94 16.50 -11.98 9.84
C LEU A 94 16.74 -12.67 8.48
N SER A 95 16.48 -13.96 8.39
CA SER A 95 16.53 -14.72 7.13
C SER A 95 15.48 -14.22 6.15
N ILE A 96 14.25 -13.99 6.60
CA ILE A 96 13.17 -13.41 5.79
C ILE A 96 13.56 -12.01 5.30
N ASP A 97 14.04 -11.13 6.19
CA ASP A 97 14.48 -9.78 5.83
C ASP A 97 15.56 -9.80 4.74
N SER A 98 16.52 -10.72 4.86
CA SER A 98 17.60 -10.90 3.89
C SER A 98 17.07 -11.39 2.54
N SER A 99 16.16 -12.37 2.56
CA SER A 99 15.50 -12.89 1.35
C SER A 99 14.71 -11.80 0.61
N ILE A 100 13.93 -10.99 1.35
CA ILE A 100 13.15 -9.89 0.79
C ILE A 100 14.07 -8.80 0.21
N LYS A 101 15.17 -8.46 0.88
CA LYS A 101 16.16 -7.51 0.35
C LYS A 101 16.74 -7.98 -0.98
N ASN A 102 17.15 -9.25 -1.07
CA ASN A 102 17.67 -9.81 -2.31
C ASN A 102 16.63 -9.77 -3.43
N ARG A 103 15.38 -10.16 -3.14
CA ARG A 103 14.29 -10.09 -4.10
C ARG A 103 14.03 -8.67 -4.61
N VAL A 104 14.11 -7.66 -3.74
CA VAL A 104 13.96 -6.25 -4.14
C VAL A 104 15.12 -5.81 -5.06
N LEU A 105 16.35 -6.24 -4.78
CA LEU A 105 17.50 -5.96 -5.64
C LEU A 105 17.37 -6.63 -7.02
N ASP A 106 16.86 -7.87 -7.06
CA ASP A 106 16.60 -8.57 -8.32
C ASP A 106 15.53 -7.84 -9.14
N CYS A 107 14.44 -7.38 -8.51
CA CYS A 107 13.41 -6.57 -9.16
C CYS A 107 13.97 -5.24 -9.68
N GLN A 108 14.82 -4.57 -8.90
CA GLN A 108 15.48 -3.33 -9.33
C GLN A 108 16.36 -3.57 -10.56
N LYS A 109 17.22 -4.59 -10.51
CA LYS A 109 18.10 -4.94 -11.62
C LYS A 109 17.30 -5.28 -12.88
N PHE A 110 16.25 -6.08 -12.74
CA PHE A 110 15.35 -6.37 -13.86
C PHE A 110 14.76 -5.09 -14.46
N ALA A 111 14.31 -4.15 -13.64
CA ALA A 111 13.75 -2.88 -14.12
C ALA A 111 14.80 -1.98 -14.81
N GLU A 112 16.04 -1.95 -14.30
CA GLU A 112 17.15 -1.17 -14.88
C GLU A 112 17.68 -1.77 -16.19
N ASP A 113 17.76 -3.10 -16.26
CA ASP A 113 18.23 -3.84 -17.44
C ASP A 113 17.15 -3.95 -18.54
N SER A 114 15.89 -3.68 -18.21
CA SER A 114 14.78 -3.73 -19.16
C SER A 114 14.88 -2.61 -20.20
N PRO A 115 14.68 -2.91 -21.50
CA PRO A 115 14.66 -1.88 -22.52
C PRO A 115 13.49 -0.92 -22.30
N TYR A 116 13.65 0.32 -22.75
CA TYR A 116 12.53 1.24 -22.86
C TYR A 116 11.44 0.66 -23.77
N PRO A 117 10.15 0.96 -23.51
CA PRO A 117 9.07 0.53 -24.38
C PRO A 117 9.22 1.14 -25.77
N GLU A 118 8.78 0.39 -26.79
CA GLU A 118 8.71 0.88 -28.15
C GLU A 118 7.83 2.14 -28.23
N LYS A 119 8.23 3.12 -29.06
CA LYS A 119 7.50 4.38 -29.20
C LYS A 119 6.05 4.18 -29.64
N SER A 120 5.76 3.10 -30.38
CA SER A 120 4.40 2.75 -30.83
C SER A 120 3.42 2.56 -29.68
N VAL A 121 3.88 2.08 -28.52
CA VAL A 121 3.06 1.84 -27.32
C VAL A 121 2.36 3.12 -26.85
N MET A 122 2.96 4.28 -27.08
CA MET A 122 2.37 5.59 -26.78
C MET A 122 1.00 5.78 -27.45
N TYR A 123 0.82 5.22 -28.64
CA TYR A 123 -0.39 5.35 -29.45
C TYR A 123 -1.28 4.12 -29.33
N ASP A 124 -0.67 2.94 -29.21
CA ASP A 124 -1.38 1.66 -29.29
C ASP A 124 -2.35 1.44 -28.13
N ALA A 125 -2.09 2.04 -26.97
CA ALA A 125 -2.91 1.93 -25.75
C ALA A 125 -4.04 2.97 -25.65
N VAL A 126 -4.23 3.84 -26.65
CA VAL A 126 -5.22 4.93 -26.59
C VAL A 126 -6.60 4.47 -27.08
N TYR A 127 -6.63 3.69 -28.16
CA TYR A 127 -7.85 3.21 -28.81
C TYR A 127 -7.76 1.71 -29.04
N GLU A 128 -8.87 1.01 -28.81
CA GLU A 128 -9.00 -0.42 -29.10
C GLU A 128 -8.89 -0.71 -30.60
N GLN A 129 -9.37 0.21 -31.44
CA GLN A 129 -9.43 0.03 -32.89
C GLN A 129 -8.05 -0.30 -33.48
N GLU A 130 -7.97 -1.44 -34.16
CA GLU A 130 -6.74 -1.92 -34.81
C GLU A 130 -6.28 -1.01 -35.95
N ASN A 131 -7.21 -0.41 -36.70
CA ASN A 131 -6.92 0.45 -37.86
C ASN A 131 -7.35 1.90 -37.59
N TYR A 132 -6.80 2.51 -36.55
CA TYR A 132 -7.14 3.90 -36.23
C TYR A 132 -6.47 4.85 -37.23
N ASN A 133 -7.28 5.58 -38.00
CA ASN A 133 -6.86 6.40 -39.16
C ASN A 133 -5.79 7.48 -38.87
N PHE A 134 -5.53 7.81 -37.60
CA PHE A 134 -4.54 8.80 -37.20
C PHE A 134 -3.24 8.19 -36.64
N ILE A 135 -3.12 6.86 -36.61
CA ILE A 135 -1.94 6.14 -36.15
C ILE A 135 -1.34 5.40 -37.35
N SER A 136 -0.36 6.02 -38.00
CA SER A 136 0.16 5.57 -39.30
C SER A 136 0.78 4.17 -39.29
N HIS A 137 1.42 3.74 -38.21
CA HIS A 137 1.98 2.38 -38.12
C HIS A 137 0.93 1.28 -37.88
N LYS A 138 -0.32 1.67 -37.57
CA LYS A 138 -1.48 0.78 -37.48
C LYS A 138 -2.29 0.69 -38.78
N LEU A 139 -2.05 1.58 -39.74
CA LEU A 139 -2.69 1.51 -41.05
C LEU A 139 -1.96 0.45 -41.88
N LYS A 140 -2.60 -0.72 -42.04
CA LYS A 140 -2.15 -1.78 -42.97
C LYS A 140 -2.21 -1.33 -44.42
#